data_AF-A0A2V9NLJ9-F1
#
_entry.id   AF-A0A2V9NLJ9-F1
#
_cell.length_a   1.000
_cell.length_b   1.000
_cell.length_c   1.000
_cell.angle_alpha   90.00
_cell.angle_beta   90.00
_cell.angle_gamma   90.00
#
_symmetry.space_group_name_H-M   'P 1'
#
loop_
_entity.id
_entity.type
_entity.pdbx_description
1 polymer ?
#
loop_
_entity_poly.entity_id
_entity_poly.type
_entity_poly.pdbx_seq_one_letter_code
_entity_poly.pdbx_strand_id
1 'polypeptide(L)'
;MTSNLRNLAGRHALPSLIAFLFLSAIYLYAFPQANVFFAGVVLCHVLAGIIASIYLAVLLFRLWRESSWSSRVGWILLAGSAVIGLALIKLGTSRSEFSWLYLHILLALVGAGILFADWAGRRGWLEPSVAKSALRYAVCLVALAGVAAGAWYSRNVRWQNSARIQNPADSPETMDQEGDGPKGDFFPSSAQVYGHQKIPSKFFMESDSCKRCHADIYKQWQSSAHHFSSFNNQWYRKSIEYMQDRIGTRPSKWCGGCHDPAVLYSGLMDTPIKEIVHRPESQAGLGCMMCHSIAKVKSTMGQGDFYLEYPKLHELAASKNPIVRSLHDFLVKLNPEPHRRVFLKPFMRSQTPEFCASCHKVHLDVPVNHYRWIRGFNEYDNWQASGVSGQGARSFYYPPHSQQCADCHMPLTQSSDFGNMNGFVHSHRFPGANTAVPTAIDDADQLQLTEKFLKSGILSVDIFALSPESMQAKAIATPQSDIQTTFAVGEEAESKIAAATTEASPISAPLNRVQPVLRRGDTVRVDVVVRTKKIGHFFPGGTVDAYDTWLELKATDDKKQTIFWSGKVEDNGKGPVEKGAHFYRSLQIDGHGNPINKR
;
A
#
# COMPACT_ATOMS: atom_id res chain seq x y z
N MET A 1 -5.61 65.17 17.76
CA MET A 1 -6.30 63.89 18.06
C MET A 1 -5.85 62.69 17.20
N THR A 2 -5.12 62.89 16.09
CA THR A 2 -4.72 61.81 15.15
C THR A 2 -3.38 61.11 15.46
N SER A 3 -2.54 61.64 16.37
CA SER A 3 -1.25 61.03 16.75
C SER A 3 -1.36 59.97 17.86
N ASN A 4 -2.36 60.07 18.74
CA ASN A 4 -2.52 59.13 19.86
C ASN A 4 -3.18 57.79 19.47
N LEU A 5 -4.05 57.77 18.45
CA LEU A 5 -4.65 56.54 17.92
C LEU A 5 -3.64 55.66 17.16
N ARG A 6 -2.69 56.26 16.43
CA ARG A 6 -1.59 55.54 15.77
C ARG A 6 -0.61 54.91 16.77
N ASN A 7 -0.39 55.54 17.93
CA ASN A 7 0.50 55.02 18.98
C ASN A 7 -0.15 53.91 19.83
N LEU A 8 -1.48 53.94 20.03
CA LEU A 8 -2.19 52.89 20.78
C LEU A 8 -2.36 51.60 19.96
N ALA A 9 -2.72 51.72 18.68
CA ALA A 9 -2.90 50.56 17.79
C ALA A 9 -1.58 49.81 17.54
N GLY A 10 -0.45 50.52 17.44
CA GLY A 10 0.87 49.93 17.20
C GLY A 10 1.48 49.20 18.40
N ARG A 11 1.18 49.62 19.64
CA ARG A 11 1.81 49.04 20.86
C ARG A 11 1.22 47.69 21.29
N HIS A 12 -0.05 47.43 21.00
CA HIS A 12 -0.73 46.20 21.40
C HIS A 12 -0.90 45.18 20.27
N ALA A 13 -0.83 45.61 19.00
CA ALA A 13 -1.04 44.72 17.85
C ALA A 13 0.02 43.61 17.73
N LEU A 14 1.31 43.94 17.88
CA LEU A 14 2.39 42.96 17.68
C LEU A 14 2.38 41.82 18.73
N PRO A 15 2.23 42.08 20.04
CA PRO A 15 2.06 41.01 21.02
C PRO A 15 0.83 40.12 20.76
N SER A 16 -0.31 40.71 20.37
CA SER A 16 -1.52 39.95 20.03
C SER A 16 -1.32 39.07 18.80
N LEU A 17 -0.62 39.57 17.77
CA LEU A 17 -0.27 38.78 16.59
C LEU A 17 0.66 37.61 16.94
N ILE A 18 1.68 37.84 17.77
CA ILE A 18 2.60 36.78 18.22
C ILE A 18 1.84 35.71 19.02
N ALA A 19 0.94 36.12 19.93
CA ALA A 19 0.12 35.18 20.69
C ALA A 19 -0.80 34.35 19.77
N PHE A 20 -1.45 34.99 18.78
CA PHE A 20 -2.25 34.28 17.78
C PHE A 20 -1.40 33.29 16.96
N LEU A 21 -0.23 33.71 16.47
CA LEU A 21 0.69 32.87 15.72
C LEU A 21 1.16 31.66 16.54
N PHE A 22 1.47 31.86 17.81
CA PHE A 22 1.88 30.79 18.71
C PHE A 22 0.75 29.77 18.95
N LEU A 23 -0.46 30.24 19.28
CA LEU A 23 -1.62 29.35 19.52
C LEU A 23 -2.04 28.61 18.25
N SER A 24 -2.10 29.31 17.12
CA SER A 24 -2.41 28.69 15.83
C SER A 24 -1.32 27.70 15.40
N ALA A 25 -0.03 27.97 15.64
CA ALA A 25 1.05 27.02 15.37
C ALA A 25 0.90 25.72 16.17
N ILE A 26 0.56 25.81 17.46
CA ILE A 26 0.29 24.61 18.30
C ILE A 26 -0.86 23.80 17.70
N TYR A 27 -1.98 24.45 17.36
CA TYR A 27 -3.12 23.78 16.77
C TYR A 27 -2.78 23.11 15.42
N LEU A 28 -2.15 23.85 14.51
CA LEU A 28 -1.79 23.37 13.17
C LEU A 28 -0.80 22.20 13.20
N TYR A 29 0.12 22.20 14.18
CA TYR A 29 1.05 21.09 14.37
C TYR A 29 0.38 19.88 15.04
N ALA A 30 -0.38 20.08 16.11
CA ALA A 30 -0.94 19.00 16.92
C ALA A 30 -2.13 18.28 16.26
N PHE A 31 -2.94 19.01 15.49
CA PHE A 31 -4.23 18.52 14.97
C PHE A 31 -4.39 18.73 13.46
N PRO A 32 -3.54 18.14 12.61
CA PRO A 32 -3.72 18.19 11.16
C PRO A 32 -5.02 17.50 10.76
N GLN A 33 -5.97 18.29 10.26
CA GLN A 33 -7.32 17.82 9.89
C GLN A 33 -7.66 18.24 8.46
N ALA A 34 -8.29 17.35 7.71
CA ALA A 34 -8.80 17.64 6.37
C ALA A 34 -10.23 18.18 6.45
N ASN A 35 -10.38 19.41 6.96
CA ASN A 35 -11.66 20.13 6.99
C ASN A 35 -11.45 21.62 6.66
N VAL A 36 -12.54 22.30 6.29
CA VAL A 36 -12.51 23.71 5.88
C VAL A 36 -12.03 24.63 7.00
N PHE A 37 -12.36 24.32 8.25
CA PHE A 37 -11.92 25.10 9.42
C PHE A 37 -10.39 25.10 9.55
N PHE A 38 -9.76 23.92 9.44
CA PHE A 38 -8.30 23.78 9.49
C PHE A 38 -7.64 24.58 8.35
N ALA A 39 -8.16 24.49 7.12
CA ALA A 39 -7.68 25.29 6.00
C ALA A 39 -7.79 26.80 6.27
N GLY A 40 -8.89 27.24 6.88
CA GLY A 40 -9.07 28.62 7.33
C GLY A 40 -8.01 29.06 8.34
N VAL A 41 -7.72 28.22 9.35
CA VAL A 41 -6.67 28.52 10.35
C VAL A 41 -5.28 28.60 9.69
N VAL A 42 -4.97 27.75 8.72
CA VAL A 42 -3.72 27.83 7.94
C VAL A 42 -3.59 29.18 7.25
N LEU A 43 -4.64 29.63 6.55
CA LEU A 43 -4.65 30.92 5.86
C LEU A 43 -4.54 32.10 6.83
N CYS A 44 -5.25 32.06 7.95
CA CYS A 44 -5.17 33.08 8.99
C CYS A 44 -3.77 33.13 9.63
N HIS A 45 -3.13 31.99 9.86
CA HIS A 45 -1.75 31.91 10.37
C HIS A 45 -0.77 32.58 9.41
N VAL A 46 -0.87 32.26 8.11
CA VAL A 46 -0.02 32.90 7.08
C VAL A 46 -0.26 34.39 7.00
N LEU A 47 -1.53 34.84 6.95
CA LEU A 47 -1.87 36.26 6.87
C LEU A 47 -1.37 37.03 8.10
N ALA A 48 -1.61 36.51 9.30
CA ALA A 48 -1.08 37.09 10.54
C ALA A 48 0.45 37.11 10.55
N GLY A 49 1.10 36.09 9.98
CA GLY A 49 2.54 36.00 9.85
C GLY A 49 3.11 37.07 8.93
N ILE A 50 2.48 37.31 7.77
CA ILE A 50 2.85 38.38 6.84
C ILE A 50 2.70 39.75 7.52
N ILE A 51 1.56 39.99 8.17
CA ILE A 51 1.30 41.25 8.88
C ILE A 51 2.34 41.44 9.99
N ALA A 52 2.58 40.42 10.83
CA ALA A 52 3.59 40.46 11.88
C ALA A 52 5.00 40.71 11.33
N SER A 53 5.34 40.15 10.18
CA SER A 53 6.63 40.36 9.49
C SER A 53 6.80 41.82 9.06
N ILE A 54 5.74 42.43 8.51
CA ILE A 54 5.75 43.86 8.13
C ILE A 54 5.91 44.75 9.37
N TYR A 55 5.14 44.48 10.43
CA TYR A 55 5.29 45.21 11.69
C TYR A 55 6.69 45.06 12.28
N LEU A 56 7.23 43.84 12.25
CA LEU A 56 8.57 43.57 12.74
C LEU A 56 9.60 44.35 11.92
N ALA A 57 9.51 44.37 10.59
CA ALA A 57 10.43 45.13 9.73
C ALA A 57 10.41 46.64 10.03
N VAL A 58 9.22 47.23 10.22
CA VAL A 58 9.06 48.66 10.51
C VAL A 58 9.55 49.01 11.92
N LEU A 59 9.30 48.14 12.90
CA LEU A 59 9.61 48.40 14.31
C LEU A 59 10.96 47.85 14.76
N LEU A 60 11.68 47.07 13.93
CA LEU A 60 12.87 46.34 14.32
C LEU A 60 13.94 47.25 14.93
N PHE A 61 14.22 48.38 14.28
CA PHE A 61 15.23 49.33 14.75
C PHE A 61 14.86 49.97 16.10
N ARG A 62 13.57 50.26 16.31
CA ARG A 62 13.07 50.81 17.56
C ARG A 62 13.11 49.76 18.67
N LEU A 63 12.61 48.56 18.39
CA LEU A 63 12.61 47.43 19.31
C LEU A 63 14.04 47.06 19.70
N TRP A 64 14.99 47.10 18.76
CA TRP A 64 16.42 46.86 19.01
C TRP A 64 16.99 47.83 20.05
N ARG A 65 16.70 49.12 19.88
CA ARG A 65 17.24 50.19 20.74
C ARG A 65 16.63 50.18 22.14
N GLU A 66 15.34 49.85 22.27
CA GLU A 66 14.58 49.88 23.52
C GLU A 66 14.58 48.54 24.30
N SER A 67 15.13 47.46 23.74
CA SER A 67 15.07 46.10 24.32
C SER A 67 16.29 45.70 25.15
N SER A 68 16.04 44.84 26.14
CA SER A 68 17.06 44.06 26.86
C SER A 68 17.84 43.14 25.91
N TRP A 69 19.04 42.71 26.31
CA TRP A 69 19.85 41.76 25.52
C TRP A 69 19.06 40.49 25.13
N SER A 70 18.39 39.87 26.10
CA SER A 70 17.56 38.68 25.86
C SER A 70 16.41 38.96 24.89
N SER A 71 15.72 40.10 25.04
CA SER A 71 14.68 40.50 24.09
C SER A 71 15.22 40.72 22.67
N ARG A 72 16.44 41.26 22.51
CA ARG A 72 17.07 41.39 21.19
C ARG A 72 17.27 40.03 20.52
N VAL A 73 17.77 39.04 21.27
CA VAL A 73 17.91 37.66 20.77
C VAL A 73 16.54 37.11 20.35
N GLY A 74 15.50 37.29 21.17
CA GLY A 74 14.13 36.87 20.84
C GLY A 74 13.61 37.47 19.53
N TRP A 75 13.83 38.77 19.32
CA TRP A 75 13.42 39.46 18.08
C TRP A 75 14.21 39.02 16.84
N ILE A 76 15.52 38.75 16.96
CA ILE A 76 16.33 38.20 15.86
C ILE A 76 15.80 36.83 15.44
N LEU A 77 15.51 35.95 16.42
CA LEU A 77 14.99 34.61 16.13
C LEU A 77 13.62 34.68 15.45
N LEU A 78 12.72 35.56 15.91
CA LEU A 78 11.44 35.79 15.23
C LEU A 78 11.61 36.38 13.83
N ALA A 79 12.57 37.28 13.61
CA ALA A 79 12.86 37.82 12.29
C ALA A 79 13.40 36.75 11.34
N GLY A 80 14.32 35.90 11.81
CA GLY A 80 14.81 34.75 11.05
C GLY A 80 13.69 33.75 10.72
N SER A 81 12.83 33.45 11.69
CA SER A 81 11.64 32.64 11.49
C SER A 81 10.69 33.24 10.45
N ALA A 82 10.46 34.55 10.50
CA ALA A 82 9.62 35.27 9.54
C ALA A 82 10.16 35.19 8.10
N VAL A 83 11.47 35.37 7.91
CA VAL A 83 12.11 35.23 6.59
C VAL A 83 11.91 33.82 6.03
N ILE A 84 12.15 32.79 6.84
CA ILE A 84 11.94 31.40 6.44
C ILE A 84 10.45 31.15 6.16
N GLY A 85 9.54 31.66 6.99
CA GLY A 85 8.10 31.55 6.80
C GLY A 85 7.64 32.15 5.48
N LEU A 86 8.13 33.34 5.12
CA LEU A 86 7.85 33.97 3.82
C LEU A 86 8.39 33.15 2.65
N ALA A 87 9.56 32.53 2.79
CA ALA A 87 10.09 31.62 1.78
C ALA A 87 9.22 30.35 1.64
N LEU A 88 8.77 29.76 2.76
CA LEU A 88 7.92 28.56 2.79
C LEU A 88 6.54 28.78 2.17
N ILE A 89 6.01 30.01 2.17
CA ILE A 89 4.76 30.33 1.43
C ILE A 89 4.92 30.03 -0.06
N LYS A 90 6.12 30.26 -0.63
CA LYS A 90 6.40 30.02 -2.05
C LYS A 90 6.90 28.59 -2.31
N LEU A 91 7.79 28.09 -1.48
CA LEU A 91 8.39 26.77 -1.63
C LEU A 91 7.40 25.64 -1.28
N GLY A 92 6.44 25.93 -0.40
CA GLY A 92 5.63 24.92 0.26
C GLY A 92 6.37 24.24 1.40
N THR A 93 5.74 23.24 2.00
CA THR A 93 6.28 22.44 3.10
C THR A 93 6.28 20.95 2.74
N SER A 94 6.69 20.63 1.50
CA SER A 94 6.89 19.23 1.05
C SER A 94 7.98 18.53 1.85
N ARG A 95 8.13 17.21 1.67
CA ARG A 95 9.11 16.41 2.42
C ARG A 95 10.55 16.91 2.27
N SER A 96 10.94 17.44 1.11
CA SER A 96 12.26 18.04 0.90
C SER A 96 12.49 19.28 1.76
N GLU A 97 11.44 20.05 2.03
CA GLU A 97 11.50 21.31 2.78
C GLU A 97 11.22 21.16 4.28
N PHE A 98 11.07 19.93 4.78
CA PHE A 98 10.76 19.69 6.20
C PHE A 98 11.80 20.31 7.14
N SER A 99 13.08 20.28 6.77
CA SER A 99 14.14 20.92 7.57
C SER A 99 13.91 22.42 7.75
N TRP A 100 13.47 23.12 6.70
CA TRP A 100 13.13 24.54 6.74
C TRP A 100 11.88 24.81 7.58
N LEU A 101 10.86 23.95 7.48
CA LEU A 101 9.66 24.04 8.32
C LEU A 101 10.00 23.87 9.81
N TYR A 102 10.78 22.85 10.17
CA TYR A 102 11.16 22.62 11.56
C TYR A 102 12.09 23.71 12.09
N LEU A 103 12.96 24.27 11.25
CA LEU A 103 13.77 25.44 11.61
C LEU A 103 12.88 26.67 11.86
N HIS A 104 11.90 26.94 11.00
CA HIS A 104 10.91 28.02 11.19
C HIS A 104 10.18 27.88 12.55
N ILE A 105 9.70 26.67 12.85
CA ILE A 105 9.02 26.33 14.12
C ILE A 105 9.95 26.52 15.31
N LEU A 106 11.18 26.00 15.25
CA LEU A 106 12.15 26.09 16.34
C LEU A 106 12.50 27.55 16.66
N LEU A 107 12.83 28.34 15.64
CA LEU A 107 13.13 29.76 15.80
C LEU A 107 11.94 30.56 16.35
N ALA A 108 10.72 30.25 15.87
CA ALA A 108 9.48 30.88 16.37
C ALA A 108 9.24 30.56 17.84
N LEU A 109 9.33 29.27 18.22
CA LEU A 109 9.09 28.80 19.59
C LEU A 109 10.11 29.38 20.58
N VAL A 110 11.41 29.31 20.24
CA VAL A 110 12.48 29.83 21.12
C VAL A 110 12.39 31.36 21.20
N GLY A 111 12.18 32.05 20.07
CA GLY A 111 12.04 33.50 20.03
C GLY A 111 10.84 34.00 20.87
N ALA A 112 9.67 33.40 20.67
CA ALA A 112 8.47 33.74 21.44
C ALA A 112 8.62 33.40 22.93
N GLY A 113 9.26 32.27 23.26
CA GLY A 113 9.54 31.86 24.64
C GLY A 113 10.43 32.85 25.39
N ILE A 114 11.51 33.31 24.75
CA ILE A 114 12.41 34.32 25.32
C ILE A 114 11.68 35.64 25.56
N LEU A 115 10.90 36.10 24.57
CA LEU A 115 10.13 37.35 24.68
C LEU A 115 9.05 37.27 25.75
N PHE A 116 8.37 36.12 25.88
CA PHE A 116 7.39 35.89 26.94
C PHE A 116 8.04 35.91 28.33
N ALA A 117 9.18 35.21 28.49
CA ALA A 117 9.92 35.20 29.75
C ALA A 117 10.37 36.62 30.13
N ASP A 118 10.91 37.40 29.20
CA ASP A 118 11.34 38.79 29.47
C ASP A 118 10.15 39.71 29.79
N TRP A 119 9.03 39.58 29.06
CA TRP A 119 7.79 40.32 29.34
C TRP A 119 7.21 40.01 30.72
N ALA A 120 7.15 38.72 31.09
CA ALA A 120 6.59 38.29 32.36
C ALA A 120 7.46 38.76 33.54
N GLY A 121 8.79 38.81 33.33
CA GLY A 121 9.72 39.41 34.28
C GLY A 121 9.48 40.89 34.53
N ARG A 122 9.24 41.66 33.45
CA ARG A 122 8.87 43.08 33.54
C ARG A 122 7.53 43.33 34.23
N ARG A 123 6.66 42.31 34.32
CA ARG A 123 5.39 42.34 35.06
C ARG A 123 5.48 41.82 36.50
N GLY A 124 6.70 41.54 37.00
CA GLY A 124 6.92 41.11 38.39
C GLY A 124 6.91 39.60 38.61
N TRP A 125 6.75 38.76 37.57
CA TRP A 125 6.90 37.31 37.74
C TRP A 125 8.38 36.94 37.86
N LEU A 126 8.78 36.47 39.06
CA LEU A 126 10.16 36.18 39.42
C LEU A 126 11.07 37.39 39.13
N GLU A 127 10.95 38.42 39.99
CA GLU A 127 11.62 39.72 39.85
C GLU A 127 13.10 39.66 39.43
N PRO A 128 13.63 40.70 38.75
CA PRO A 128 14.92 40.66 38.07
C PRO A 128 16.11 40.48 39.03
N SER A 129 16.46 39.24 39.34
CA SER A 129 17.78 38.83 39.82
C SER A 129 18.37 37.78 38.88
N VAL A 130 19.68 37.57 38.90
CA VAL A 130 20.35 36.59 38.02
C VAL A 130 19.75 35.19 38.21
N ALA A 131 19.59 34.75 39.46
CA ALA A 131 19.02 33.44 39.79
C ALA A 131 17.52 33.33 39.43
N LYS A 132 16.71 34.35 39.73
CA LYS A 132 15.27 34.36 39.43
C LYS A 132 14.99 34.46 37.92
N SER A 133 15.83 35.18 37.18
CA SER A 133 15.76 35.25 35.71
C SER A 133 16.09 33.90 35.09
N ALA A 134 17.19 33.25 35.53
CA ALA A 134 17.53 31.90 35.08
C ALA A 134 16.41 30.90 35.34
N LEU A 135 15.81 30.94 36.54
CA LEU A 135 14.66 30.11 36.89
C LEU A 135 13.46 30.37 35.97
N ARG A 136 13.14 31.64 35.67
CA ARG A 136 12.03 31.98 34.76
C ARG A 136 12.23 31.44 33.35
N TYR A 137 13.43 31.58 32.79
CA TYR A 137 13.75 31.00 31.47
C TYR A 137 13.68 29.46 31.51
N ALA A 138 14.18 28.83 32.58
CA ALA A 138 14.08 27.39 32.75
C ALA A 138 12.62 26.90 32.83
N VAL A 139 11.76 27.59 33.58
CA VAL A 139 10.33 27.27 33.67
C VAL A 139 9.64 27.44 32.31
N CYS A 140 9.91 28.53 31.58
CA CYS A 140 9.36 28.72 30.24
C CYS A 140 9.84 27.64 29.27
N LEU A 141 11.11 27.24 29.34
CA LEU A 141 11.67 26.17 28.52
C LEU A 141 11.01 24.81 28.82
N VAL A 142 10.81 24.47 30.10
CA VAL A 142 10.12 23.24 30.52
C VAL A 142 8.67 23.26 30.07
N ALA A 143 7.97 24.39 30.20
CA ALA A 143 6.59 24.52 29.72
C ALA A 143 6.50 24.33 28.20
N LEU A 144 7.40 24.96 27.42
CA LEU A 144 7.48 24.76 25.97
C LEU A 144 7.80 23.31 25.60
N ALA A 145 8.70 22.66 26.32
CA ALA A 145 9.03 21.25 26.12
C ALA A 145 7.80 20.35 26.40
N GLY A 146 7.04 20.63 27.46
CA GLY A 146 5.80 19.93 27.78
C GLY A 146 4.72 20.10 26.70
N VAL A 147 4.52 21.33 26.22
CA VAL A 147 3.60 21.62 25.10
C VAL A 147 4.06 20.91 23.82
N ALA A 148 5.35 20.97 23.50
CA ALA A 148 5.91 20.30 22.32
C ALA A 148 5.75 18.77 22.40
N ALA A 149 5.99 18.17 23.57
CA ALA A 149 5.81 16.74 23.82
C ALA A 149 4.34 16.33 23.69
N GLY A 150 3.40 17.09 24.31
CA GLY A 150 1.97 16.84 24.19
C GLY A 150 1.46 16.97 22.75
N ALA A 151 1.92 18.00 22.03
CA ALA A 151 1.60 18.22 20.63
C ALA A 151 2.17 17.10 19.74
N TRP A 152 3.41 16.66 19.98
CA TRP A 152 4.03 15.53 19.28
C TRP A 152 3.28 14.21 19.54
N TYR A 153 2.87 13.95 20.78
CA TYR A 153 2.10 12.76 21.16
C TYR A 153 0.74 12.74 20.44
N SER A 154 0.01 13.86 20.49
CA SER A 154 -1.27 14.00 19.79
C SER A 154 -1.10 13.85 18.27
N ARG A 155 -0.06 14.46 17.71
CA ARG A 155 0.25 14.40 16.29
C ARG A 155 0.58 12.99 15.84
N ASN A 156 1.50 12.30 16.52
CA ASN A 156 2.12 11.07 16.01
C ASN A 156 1.53 9.81 16.64
N VAL A 157 1.56 9.69 17.97
CA VAL A 157 1.19 8.44 18.65
C VAL A 157 -0.30 8.12 18.47
N ARG A 158 -1.17 9.11 18.69
CA ARG A 158 -2.61 8.91 18.48
C ARG A 158 -2.95 8.52 17.04
N TRP A 159 -2.27 9.13 16.06
CA TRP A 159 -2.50 8.84 14.65
C TRP A 159 -2.00 7.45 14.27
N GLN A 160 -0.80 7.05 14.69
CA GLN A 160 -0.26 5.70 14.44
C GLN A 160 -1.18 4.61 14.99
N ASN A 161 -1.78 4.85 16.17
CA ASN A 161 -2.68 3.88 16.80
C ASN A 161 -4.13 3.95 16.28
N SER A 162 -4.51 4.98 15.51
CA SER A 162 -5.91 5.19 15.12
C SER A 162 -6.48 4.16 14.15
N ALA A 163 -5.60 3.49 13.38
CA ALA A 163 -6.00 2.58 12.32
C ALA A 163 -5.21 1.26 12.34
N ARG A 164 -4.79 0.81 13.53
CA ARG A 164 -4.10 -0.49 13.65
C ARG A 164 -5.02 -1.61 13.15
N ILE A 165 -4.50 -2.49 12.30
CA ILE A 165 -5.22 -3.69 11.85
C ILE A 165 -5.06 -4.74 12.94
N GLN A 166 -6.18 -5.27 13.42
CA GLN A 166 -6.22 -6.31 14.45
C GLN A 166 -7.38 -7.23 14.15
N ASN A 167 -7.09 -8.53 14.05
CA ASN A 167 -8.12 -9.53 13.85
C ASN A 167 -9.06 -9.61 15.05
N PRO A 168 -10.36 -9.85 14.82
CA PRO A 168 -11.28 -10.20 15.89
C PRO A 168 -10.81 -11.47 16.62
N ALA A 169 -11.27 -11.67 17.86
CA ALA A 169 -10.94 -12.87 18.63
C ALA A 169 -11.52 -14.13 17.97
N ASP A 170 -12.72 -14.01 17.41
CA ASP A 170 -13.42 -15.09 16.71
C ASP A 170 -13.46 -14.79 15.20
N SER A 171 -13.23 -15.82 14.38
CA SER A 171 -13.40 -15.74 12.94
C SER A 171 -14.86 -16.00 12.55
N PRO A 172 -15.39 -15.30 11.52
CA PRO A 172 -16.69 -15.63 10.94
C PRO A 172 -16.78 -17.09 10.54
N GLU A 173 -17.87 -17.78 10.91
CA GLU A 173 -18.09 -19.19 10.56
C GLU A 173 -18.60 -19.36 9.13
N THR A 174 -19.28 -18.33 8.62
CA THR A 174 -19.87 -18.29 7.27
C THR A 174 -19.77 -16.88 6.71
N MET A 175 -19.89 -16.74 5.37
CA MET A 175 -19.91 -15.43 4.72
C MET A 175 -21.06 -14.52 5.20
N ASP A 176 -22.14 -15.09 5.76
CA ASP A 176 -23.26 -14.31 6.30
C ASP A 176 -22.88 -13.47 7.53
N GLN A 177 -21.80 -13.85 8.23
CA GLN A 177 -21.27 -13.14 9.39
C GLN A 177 -20.16 -12.14 9.00
N GLU A 178 -19.84 -12.02 7.71
CA GLU A 178 -18.81 -11.10 7.22
C GLU A 178 -19.41 -9.77 6.74
N GLY A 179 -18.61 -8.70 6.81
CA GLY A 179 -19.03 -7.38 6.34
C GLY A 179 -20.34 -6.89 6.98
N ASP A 180 -21.31 -6.50 6.15
CA ASP A 180 -22.67 -6.14 6.55
C ASP A 180 -23.66 -7.34 6.48
N GLY A 181 -23.17 -8.55 6.21
CA GLY A 181 -23.96 -9.77 6.05
C GLY A 181 -24.96 -9.70 4.89
N PRO A 182 -25.95 -10.62 4.81
CA PRO A 182 -26.86 -10.74 3.67
C PRO A 182 -27.74 -9.52 3.38
N LYS A 183 -27.85 -8.60 4.33
CA LYS A 183 -28.62 -7.35 4.21
C LYS A 183 -27.78 -6.18 3.72
N GLY A 184 -26.46 -6.34 3.63
CA GLY A 184 -25.55 -5.30 3.13
C GLY A 184 -25.68 -5.09 1.62
N ASP A 185 -25.51 -3.83 1.19
CA ASP A 185 -25.62 -3.44 -0.22
C ASP A 185 -24.57 -4.11 -1.12
N PHE A 186 -23.42 -4.48 -0.56
CA PHE A 186 -22.27 -5.03 -1.27
C PHE A 186 -22.09 -6.54 -1.06
N PHE A 187 -22.95 -7.18 -0.26
CA PHE A 187 -22.90 -8.61 -0.03
C PHE A 187 -23.01 -9.39 -1.36
N PRO A 188 -22.18 -10.43 -1.59
CA PRO A 188 -21.32 -11.13 -0.63
C PRO A 188 -19.88 -10.62 -0.47
N SER A 189 -19.54 -9.41 -0.94
CA SER A 189 -18.29 -8.78 -0.50
C SER A 189 -18.38 -8.30 0.95
N SER A 190 -17.28 -8.40 1.68
CA SER A 190 -17.13 -7.94 3.07
C SER A 190 -16.83 -6.44 3.18
N ALA A 191 -16.79 -5.75 2.03
CA ALA A 191 -16.60 -4.32 1.93
C ALA A 191 -17.75 -3.54 2.57
N GLN A 192 -17.39 -2.45 3.25
CA GLN A 192 -18.34 -1.54 3.89
C GLN A 192 -18.00 -0.09 3.56
N VAL A 193 -19.01 0.77 3.61
CA VAL A 193 -18.88 2.21 3.41
C VAL A 193 -19.40 2.96 4.63
N TYR A 194 -18.71 4.04 5.01
CA TYR A 194 -19.13 4.92 6.08
C TYR A 194 -20.57 5.40 5.91
N GLY A 195 -21.40 5.11 6.92
CA GLY A 195 -22.80 5.52 6.96
C GLY A 195 -23.74 4.70 6.06
N HIS A 196 -23.30 3.55 5.53
CA HIS A 196 -24.08 2.68 4.63
C HIS A 196 -24.63 3.43 3.41
N GLN A 197 -23.82 4.34 2.85
CA GLN A 197 -24.18 5.10 1.66
C GLN A 197 -23.44 4.58 0.43
N LYS A 198 -24.06 4.74 -0.74
CA LYS A 198 -23.38 4.54 -2.02
C LYS A 198 -22.37 5.66 -2.25
N ILE A 199 -21.22 5.33 -2.81
CA ILE A 199 -20.20 6.29 -3.24
C ILE A 199 -20.39 6.51 -4.74
N PRO A 200 -20.53 7.77 -5.21
CA PRO A 200 -20.65 8.05 -6.64
C PRO A 200 -19.45 7.50 -7.43
N SER A 201 -19.68 6.85 -8.57
CA SER A 201 -18.62 6.26 -9.39
C SER A 201 -17.51 7.24 -9.74
N LYS A 202 -17.88 8.50 -9.95
CA LYS A 202 -16.97 9.61 -10.23
C LYS A 202 -15.79 9.67 -9.26
N PHE A 203 -16.02 9.43 -7.97
CA PHE A 203 -14.96 9.40 -6.95
C PHE A 203 -13.81 8.45 -7.29
N PHE A 204 -14.13 7.28 -7.86
CA PHE A 204 -13.15 6.26 -8.21
C PHE A 204 -12.52 6.46 -9.60
N MET A 205 -13.09 7.35 -10.42
CA MET A 205 -12.63 7.62 -11.78
C MET A 205 -11.67 8.82 -11.89
N GLU A 206 -11.49 9.57 -10.81
CA GLU A 206 -10.74 10.85 -10.81
C GLU A 206 -9.25 10.71 -10.49
N SER A 207 -8.62 9.58 -10.83
CA SER A 207 -7.17 9.37 -10.64
C SER A 207 -6.32 10.44 -11.37
N ASP A 208 -6.84 11.02 -12.44
CA ASP A 208 -6.19 12.11 -13.20
C ASP A 208 -6.01 13.39 -12.35
N SER A 209 -6.87 13.61 -11.37
CA SER A 209 -6.71 14.73 -10.42
C SER A 209 -5.39 14.64 -9.62
N CYS A 210 -4.92 13.42 -9.34
CA CYS A 210 -3.68 13.14 -8.61
C CYS A 210 -2.42 13.43 -9.45
N LYS A 211 -2.51 13.28 -10.78
CA LYS A 211 -1.41 13.44 -11.75
C LYS A 211 -0.69 14.80 -11.65
N ARG A 212 -1.38 15.85 -11.20
CA ARG A 212 -0.79 17.20 -11.07
C ARG A 212 0.38 17.25 -10.08
N CYS A 213 0.36 16.40 -9.05
CA CYS A 213 1.41 16.33 -8.03
C CYS A 213 2.13 14.97 -8.01
N HIS A 214 1.51 13.93 -8.59
CA HIS A 214 1.96 12.54 -8.60
C HIS A 214 2.02 11.98 -10.03
N ALA A 215 2.76 12.65 -10.91
CA ALA A 215 2.80 12.34 -12.32
C ALA A 215 3.50 11.00 -12.60
N ASP A 216 4.61 10.72 -11.90
CA ASP A 216 5.37 9.50 -12.07
C ASP A 216 4.56 8.29 -11.56
N ILE A 217 3.98 8.40 -10.36
CA ILE A 217 3.10 7.37 -9.79
C ILE A 217 1.88 7.12 -10.69
N TYR A 218 1.24 8.18 -11.21
CA TYR A 218 0.10 8.03 -12.11
C TYR A 218 0.47 7.23 -13.37
N LYS A 219 1.62 7.55 -13.98
CA LYS A 219 2.12 6.82 -15.16
C LYS A 219 2.42 5.35 -14.85
N GLN A 220 2.99 5.06 -13.68
CA GLN A 220 3.26 3.69 -13.24
C GLN A 220 1.97 2.90 -13.02
N TRP A 221 0.99 3.49 -12.33
CA TRP A 221 -0.31 2.89 -12.08
C TRP A 221 -1.07 2.59 -13.37
N GLN A 222 -1.03 3.49 -14.35
CA GLN A 222 -1.74 3.34 -15.62
C GLN A 222 -1.34 2.08 -16.39
N SER A 223 -0.10 1.58 -16.22
CA SER A 223 0.37 0.32 -16.81
C SER A 223 0.08 -0.92 -15.94
N SER A 224 -0.45 -0.76 -14.73
CA SER A 224 -0.53 -1.84 -13.75
C SER A 224 -1.76 -2.73 -13.89
N ALA A 225 -1.68 -3.97 -13.42
CA ALA A 225 -2.83 -4.87 -13.32
C ALA A 225 -3.94 -4.32 -12.40
N HIS A 226 -3.63 -3.42 -11.46
CA HIS A 226 -4.64 -2.72 -10.67
C HIS A 226 -5.46 -1.74 -11.51
N HIS A 227 -4.87 -1.04 -12.49
CA HIS A 227 -5.65 -0.27 -13.45
C HIS A 227 -6.47 -1.19 -14.35
N PHE A 228 -5.89 -2.30 -14.80
CA PHE A 228 -6.54 -3.33 -15.64
C PHE A 228 -7.24 -4.44 -14.83
N SER A 229 -7.93 -4.06 -13.77
CA SER A 229 -8.60 -4.99 -12.85
C SER A 229 -10.08 -5.17 -13.13
N SER A 230 -10.72 -4.20 -13.79
CA SER A 230 -12.16 -4.23 -14.07
C SER A 230 -12.41 -4.73 -15.50
N PHE A 231 -13.46 -4.27 -16.15
CA PHE A 231 -13.88 -4.77 -17.47
C PHE A 231 -13.05 -4.24 -18.64
N ASN A 232 -11.98 -3.49 -18.35
CA ASN A 232 -10.88 -3.19 -19.26
C ASN A 232 -9.89 -4.38 -19.39
N ASN A 233 -10.10 -5.45 -18.63
CA ASN A 233 -9.41 -6.73 -18.74
C ASN A 233 -10.37 -7.80 -19.30
N GLN A 234 -10.05 -8.31 -20.49
CA GLN A 234 -10.91 -9.24 -21.21
C GLN A 234 -11.14 -10.58 -20.49
N TRP A 235 -10.14 -11.08 -19.76
CA TRP A 235 -10.25 -12.35 -19.05
C TRP A 235 -11.18 -12.22 -17.85
N TYR A 236 -10.96 -11.18 -17.04
CA TYR A 236 -11.84 -10.85 -15.91
C TYR A 236 -13.27 -10.60 -16.38
N ARG A 237 -13.43 -9.76 -17.41
CA ARG A 237 -14.73 -9.47 -18.01
C ARG A 237 -15.48 -10.73 -18.39
N LYS A 238 -14.82 -11.68 -19.07
CA LYS A 238 -15.49 -12.91 -19.51
C LYS A 238 -15.92 -13.79 -18.35
N SER A 239 -15.12 -13.89 -17.29
CA SER A 239 -15.52 -14.61 -16.08
C SER A 239 -16.73 -13.99 -15.39
N ILE A 240 -16.81 -12.66 -15.30
CA ILE A 240 -17.99 -11.99 -14.71
C ILE A 240 -19.22 -12.12 -15.60
N GLU A 241 -19.08 -11.95 -16.92
CA GLU A 241 -20.18 -12.17 -17.87
C GLU A 241 -20.74 -13.60 -17.73
N TYR A 242 -19.88 -14.61 -17.67
CA TYR A 242 -20.29 -16.00 -17.47
C TYR A 242 -20.96 -16.22 -16.11
N MET A 243 -20.36 -15.72 -15.03
CA MET A 243 -20.93 -15.82 -13.68
C MET A 243 -22.34 -15.22 -13.63
N GLN A 244 -22.52 -14.01 -14.16
CA GLN A 244 -23.82 -13.34 -14.16
C GLN A 244 -24.86 -14.05 -15.02
N ASP A 245 -24.47 -14.60 -16.18
CA ASP A 245 -25.37 -15.41 -17.02
C ASP A 245 -25.86 -16.68 -16.30
N ARG A 246 -25.04 -17.24 -15.40
CA ARG A 246 -25.31 -18.51 -14.72
C ARG A 246 -26.07 -18.36 -13.43
N ILE A 247 -25.67 -17.40 -12.59
CA ILE A 247 -26.14 -17.29 -11.20
C ILE A 247 -26.57 -15.86 -10.83
N GLY A 248 -26.70 -14.97 -11.80
CA GLY A 248 -27.17 -13.61 -11.61
C GLY A 248 -26.10 -12.64 -11.09
N THR A 249 -26.50 -11.37 -10.89
CA THR A 249 -25.59 -10.26 -10.57
C THR A 249 -25.12 -10.25 -9.11
N ARG A 250 -25.95 -10.71 -8.17
CA ARG A 250 -25.66 -10.64 -6.74
C ARG A 250 -24.34 -11.34 -6.35
N PRO A 251 -24.06 -12.61 -6.75
CA PRO A 251 -22.80 -13.26 -6.44
C PRO A 251 -21.55 -12.51 -6.96
N SER A 252 -21.66 -11.80 -8.09
CA SER A 252 -20.54 -11.06 -8.69
C SER A 252 -20.07 -9.86 -7.87
N LYS A 253 -20.87 -9.39 -6.90
CA LYS A 253 -20.45 -8.33 -5.95
C LYS A 253 -19.23 -8.74 -5.11
N TRP A 254 -19.05 -10.05 -4.89
CA TRP A 254 -17.82 -10.62 -4.32
C TRP A 254 -16.57 -10.18 -5.08
N CYS A 255 -16.59 -10.32 -6.41
CA CYS A 255 -15.50 -9.88 -7.27
C CYS A 255 -15.37 -8.36 -7.25
N GLY A 256 -16.51 -7.66 -7.30
CA GLY A 256 -16.57 -6.19 -7.34
C GLY A 256 -15.92 -5.51 -6.14
N GLY A 257 -15.86 -6.18 -4.98
CA GLY A 257 -15.21 -5.66 -3.77
C GLY A 257 -13.71 -5.40 -3.96
N CYS A 258 -13.08 -6.20 -4.82
CA CYS A 258 -11.65 -6.08 -5.10
C CYS A 258 -11.38 -5.47 -6.49
N HIS A 259 -12.26 -5.65 -7.47
CA HIS A 259 -12.00 -5.31 -8.88
C HIS A 259 -12.72 -4.07 -9.40
N ASP A 260 -13.95 -3.81 -8.95
CA ASP A 260 -14.87 -2.89 -9.65
C ASP A 260 -15.42 -1.76 -8.75
N PRO A 261 -14.57 -0.95 -8.09
CA PRO A 261 -15.05 -0.01 -7.08
C PRO A 261 -16.03 1.03 -7.64
N ALA A 262 -15.80 1.51 -8.87
CA ALA A 262 -16.70 2.47 -9.52
C ALA A 262 -18.09 1.88 -9.85
N VAL A 263 -18.20 0.55 -9.99
CA VAL A 263 -19.43 -0.16 -10.32
C VAL A 263 -20.12 -0.68 -9.06
N LEU A 264 -19.38 -1.28 -8.13
CA LEU A 264 -19.91 -1.83 -6.88
C LEU A 264 -20.46 -0.73 -5.97
N TYR A 265 -19.63 0.25 -5.60
CA TYR A 265 -20.00 1.21 -4.55
C TYR A 265 -21.02 2.25 -5.01
N SER A 266 -21.21 2.39 -6.33
CA SER A 266 -22.29 3.20 -6.91
C SER A 266 -23.61 2.44 -7.05
N GLY A 267 -23.60 1.12 -6.80
CA GLY A 267 -24.76 0.24 -6.96
C GLY A 267 -25.04 -0.18 -8.41
N LEU A 268 -24.13 0.08 -9.35
CA LEU A 268 -24.27 -0.37 -10.73
C LEU A 268 -24.05 -1.88 -10.90
N MET A 269 -23.42 -2.54 -9.93
CA MET A 269 -23.15 -3.99 -9.97
C MET A 269 -24.42 -4.85 -9.91
N ASP A 270 -25.57 -4.27 -9.56
CA ASP A 270 -26.88 -4.93 -9.67
C ASP A 270 -27.36 -5.05 -11.13
N THR A 271 -26.80 -4.25 -12.04
CA THR A 271 -27.09 -4.29 -13.48
C THR A 271 -26.18 -5.31 -14.17
N PRO A 272 -26.70 -6.14 -15.10
CA PRO A 272 -25.86 -7.03 -15.89
C PRO A 272 -24.72 -6.29 -16.59
N ILE A 273 -23.47 -6.75 -16.40
CA ILE A 273 -22.29 -6.08 -16.90
C ILE A 273 -22.31 -5.96 -18.42
N LYS A 274 -22.87 -6.94 -19.14
CA LYS A 274 -23.00 -6.88 -20.60
C LYS A 274 -23.72 -5.63 -21.10
N GLU A 275 -24.61 -5.04 -20.30
CA GLU A 275 -25.35 -3.82 -20.63
C GLU A 275 -24.56 -2.54 -20.36
N ILE A 276 -23.57 -2.59 -19.46
CA ILE A 276 -22.82 -1.42 -18.99
C ILE A 276 -21.32 -1.50 -19.24
N VAL A 277 -20.84 -2.56 -19.89
CA VAL A 277 -19.40 -2.86 -20.01
C VAL A 277 -18.58 -1.74 -20.65
N HIS A 278 -19.17 -0.99 -21.58
CA HIS A 278 -18.50 0.11 -22.28
C HIS A 278 -18.61 1.47 -21.55
N ARG A 279 -19.28 1.52 -20.39
CA ARG A 279 -19.35 2.74 -19.60
C ARG A 279 -17.99 3.05 -18.95
N PRO A 280 -17.64 4.33 -18.76
CA PRO A 280 -16.37 4.71 -18.11
C PRO A 280 -16.16 4.06 -16.74
N GLU A 281 -17.22 3.92 -15.95
CA GLU A 281 -17.22 3.30 -14.62
C GLU A 281 -16.72 1.84 -14.69
N SER A 282 -17.15 1.11 -15.71
CA SER A 282 -16.77 -0.28 -15.96
C SER A 282 -15.34 -0.42 -16.52
N GLN A 283 -14.70 0.67 -16.90
CA GLN A 283 -13.34 0.66 -17.47
C GLN A 283 -12.30 1.26 -16.50
N ALA A 284 -12.71 1.68 -15.30
CA ALA A 284 -11.88 2.45 -14.39
C ALA A 284 -10.81 1.61 -13.65
N GLY A 285 -11.12 0.35 -13.35
CA GLY A 285 -10.30 -0.50 -12.47
C GLY A 285 -10.17 0.06 -11.05
N LEU A 286 -9.15 -0.39 -10.32
CA LEU A 286 -8.76 0.22 -9.04
C LEU A 286 -7.99 1.52 -9.30
N GLY A 287 -8.69 2.65 -9.24
CA GLY A 287 -8.07 3.97 -9.20
C GLY A 287 -7.32 4.27 -7.90
N CYS A 288 -6.61 5.41 -7.85
CA CYS A 288 -5.88 5.85 -6.65
C CYS A 288 -6.79 5.90 -5.42
N MET A 289 -8.03 6.35 -5.62
CA MET A 289 -9.02 6.52 -4.56
C MET A 289 -9.50 5.21 -3.99
N MET A 290 -9.38 4.07 -4.69
CA MET A 290 -9.77 2.79 -4.13
C MET A 290 -8.89 2.43 -2.93
N CYS A 291 -7.57 2.39 -3.12
CA CYS A 291 -6.63 2.06 -2.05
C CYS A 291 -6.50 3.19 -1.03
N HIS A 292 -6.42 4.44 -1.49
CA HIS A 292 -6.12 5.58 -0.63
C HIS A 292 -7.33 6.16 0.13
N SER A 293 -8.55 5.65 -0.11
CA SER A 293 -9.74 6.00 0.70
C SER A 293 -10.12 4.95 1.74
N ILE A 294 -9.41 3.82 1.80
CA ILE A 294 -9.58 2.83 2.87
C ILE A 294 -9.21 3.48 4.20
N ALA A 295 -10.22 3.60 5.07
CA ALA A 295 -10.08 4.21 6.39
C ALA A 295 -9.65 3.19 7.45
N LYS A 296 -10.12 1.95 7.30
CA LYS A 296 -9.84 0.83 8.22
C LYS A 296 -9.84 -0.48 7.45
N VAL A 297 -8.90 -1.37 7.77
CA VAL A 297 -8.99 -2.80 7.44
C VAL A 297 -9.41 -3.51 8.72
N LYS A 298 -10.47 -4.32 8.64
CA LYS A 298 -11.11 -4.89 9.83
C LYS A 298 -10.42 -6.18 10.27
N SER A 299 -9.97 -6.99 9.32
CA SER A 299 -9.24 -8.22 9.60
C SER A 299 -8.39 -8.66 8.41
N THR A 300 -7.55 -9.67 8.62
CA THR A 300 -6.81 -10.39 7.59
C THR A 300 -7.60 -11.59 7.04
N MET A 301 -8.94 -11.62 7.18
CA MET A 301 -9.78 -12.68 6.61
C MET A 301 -9.94 -12.58 5.10
N GLY A 302 -9.71 -11.38 4.52
CA GLY A 302 -9.76 -11.15 3.08
C GLY A 302 -11.08 -10.57 2.62
N GLN A 303 -11.58 -10.97 1.44
CA GLN A 303 -12.98 -10.70 0.99
C GLN A 303 -13.37 -9.25 0.74
N GLY A 304 -12.39 -8.37 0.62
CA GLY A 304 -12.60 -6.93 0.62
C GLY A 304 -12.98 -6.38 2.00
N ASP A 305 -12.57 -7.02 3.11
CA ASP A 305 -12.92 -6.65 4.48
C ASP A 305 -12.26 -5.35 4.97
N PHE A 306 -12.67 -4.25 4.34
CA PHE A 306 -12.26 -2.90 4.65
C PHE A 306 -13.46 -1.96 4.79
N TYR A 307 -13.19 -0.78 5.32
CA TYR A 307 -14.15 0.30 5.50
C TYR A 307 -13.69 1.52 4.70
N LEU A 308 -14.51 1.93 3.73
CA LEU A 308 -14.25 3.09 2.88
C LEU A 308 -14.87 4.36 3.48
N GLU A 309 -14.13 5.45 3.36
CA GLU A 309 -14.64 6.80 3.62
C GLU A 309 -14.76 7.58 2.31
N TYR A 310 -15.77 8.45 2.24
CA TYR A 310 -15.95 9.42 1.16
C TYR A 310 -15.57 10.83 1.63
N PRO A 311 -14.29 11.23 1.56
CA PRO A 311 -13.85 12.54 2.02
C PRO A 311 -14.35 13.63 1.06
N LYS A 312 -15.44 14.32 1.39
CA LYS A 312 -16.08 15.36 0.54
C LYS A 312 -15.12 16.41 -0.04
N LEU A 313 -14.01 16.73 0.63
CA LEU A 313 -13.02 17.68 0.12
C LEU A 313 -12.31 17.24 -1.16
N HIS A 314 -12.38 15.97 -1.56
CA HIS A 314 -11.84 15.51 -2.85
C HIS A 314 -12.45 16.30 -4.04
N GLU A 315 -13.69 16.79 -3.92
CA GLU A 315 -14.34 17.59 -4.97
C GLU A 315 -13.58 18.88 -5.29
N LEU A 316 -12.84 19.42 -4.31
CA LEU A 316 -11.95 20.57 -4.54
C LEU A 316 -10.76 20.18 -5.41
N ALA A 317 -10.18 19.00 -5.17
CA ALA A 317 -9.04 18.48 -5.93
C ALA A 317 -9.40 18.15 -7.38
N ALA A 318 -10.62 17.63 -7.59
CA ALA A 318 -11.18 17.28 -8.90
C ALA A 318 -11.92 18.44 -9.60
N SER A 319 -12.02 19.60 -8.96
CA SER A 319 -12.75 20.73 -9.51
C SER A 319 -12.21 21.19 -10.87
N LYS A 320 -13.11 21.42 -11.81
CA LYS A 320 -12.80 22.00 -13.13
C LYS A 320 -12.53 23.51 -13.07
N ASN A 321 -12.90 24.17 -11.97
CA ASN A 321 -12.67 25.60 -11.79
C ASN A 321 -11.18 25.86 -11.47
N PRO A 322 -10.46 26.65 -12.31
CA PRO A 322 -9.04 26.89 -12.12
C PRO A 322 -8.71 27.59 -10.79
N ILE A 323 -9.58 28.49 -10.32
CA ILE A 323 -9.36 29.24 -9.06
C ILE A 323 -9.44 28.28 -7.86
N VAL A 324 -10.48 27.45 -7.82
CA VAL A 324 -10.66 26.44 -6.75
C VAL A 324 -9.48 25.49 -6.74
N ARG A 325 -9.06 25.02 -7.91
CA ARG A 325 -7.92 24.11 -8.07
C ARG A 325 -6.60 24.75 -7.61
N SER A 326 -6.32 25.98 -8.02
CA SER A 326 -5.12 26.70 -7.59
C SER A 326 -5.10 26.94 -6.08
N LEU A 327 -6.25 27.28 -5.48
CA LEU A 327 -6.35 27.44 -4.03
C LEU A 327 -6.15 26.10 -3.30
N HIS A 328 -6.75 25.02 -3.80
CA HIS A 328 -6.54 23.67 -3.29
C HIS A 328 -5.05 23.29 -3.35
N ASP A 329 -4.42 23.42 -4.52
CA ASP A 329 -3.04 23.02 -4.74
C ASP A 329 -2.08 23.86 -3.88
N PHE A 330 -2.37 25.16 -3.72
CA PHE A 330 -1.64 26.04 -2.81
C PHE A 330 -1.77 25.58 -1.35
N LEU A 331 -2.98 25.31 -0.86
CA LEU A 331 -3.21 24.85 0.51
C LEU A 331 -2.52 23.52 0.81
N VAL A 332 -2.59 22.55 -0.12
CA VAL A 332 -1.92 21.25 0.02
C VAL A 332 -0.41 21.41 0.05
N LYS A 333 0.17 22.26 -0.81
CA LYS A 333 1.61 22.53 -0.80
C LYS A 333 2.05 23.29 0.46
N LEU A 334 1.23 24.22 0.93
CA LEU A 334 1.50 25.03 2.11
C LEU A 334 1.49 24.18 3.40
N ASN A 335 0.57 23.22 3.50
CA ASN A 335 0.53 22.24 4.60
C ASN A 335 0.03 20.86 4.10
N PRO A 336 0.94 19.94 3.71
CA PRO A 336 0.57 18.66 3.13
C PRO A 336 0.15 17.60 4.15
N GLU A 337 0.31 17.83 5.45
CA GLU A 337 0.05 16.80 6.47
C GLU A 337 -1.42 16.33 6.50
N PRO A 338 -2.45 17.20 6.43
CA PRO A 338 -3.84 16.75 6.30
C PRO A 338 -4.07 15.85 5.08
N HIS A 339 -3.55 16.24 3.91
CA HIS A 339 -3.63 15.45 2.67
C HIS A 339 -2.99 14.07 2.87
N ARG A 340 -1.76 14.03 3.40
CA ARG A 340 -1.05 12.78 3.70
C ARG A 340 -1.85 11.87 4.65
N ARG A 341 -2.49 12.40 5.70
CA ARG A 341 -3.22 11.58 6.68
C ARG A 341 -4.52 11.01 6.15
N VAL A 342 -5.15 11.71 5.21
CA VAL A 342 -6.33 11.19 4.50
C VAL A 342 -5.91 10.02 3.62
N PHE A 343 -4.87 10.19 2.80
CA PHE A 343 -4.54 9.22 1.76
C PHE A 343 -3.52 8.15 2.14
N LEU A 344 -2.71 8.36 3.18
CA LEU A 344 -1.65 7.43 3.55
C LEU A 344 -1.76 7.06 5.03
N LYS A 345 -2.61 6.07 5.31
CA LYS A 345 -2.83 5.54 6.65
C LYS A 345 -1.60 4.81 7.17
N PRO A 346 -1.38 4.76 8.51
CA PRO A 346 -0.25 4.05 9.12
C PRO A 346 -0.05 2.62 8.60
N PHE A 347 -1.15 1.86 8.54
CA PHE A 347 -1.13 0.45 8.16
C PHE A 347 -0.59 0.20 6.76
N MET A 348 -0.68 1.17 5.83
CA MET A 348 -0.12 1.03 4.47
C MET A 348 1.41 0.97 4.46
N ARG A 349 2.07 1.24 5.60
CA ARG A 349 3.53 1.15 5.77
C ARG A 349 3.94 0.14 6.83
N SER A 350 3.20 0.10 7.94
CA SER A 350 3.56 -0.73 9.10
C SER A 350 2.90 -2.11 9.11
N GLN A 351 1.81 -2.29 8.36
CA GLN A 351 1.00 -3.51 8.29
C GLN A 351 0.58 -3.75 6.83
N THR A 352 1.55 -3.57 5.92
CA THR A 352 1.29 -3.65 4.48
C THR A 352 0.72 -5.00 4.06
N PRO A 353 1.23 -6.15 4.56
CA PRO A 353 0.66 -7.45 4.23
C PRO A 353 -0.78 -7.59 4.69
N GLU A 354 -1.12 -7.12 5.89
CA GLU A 354 -2.50 -7.12 6.40
C GLU A 354 -3.41 -6.23 5.56
N PHE A 355 -2.90 -5.09 5.09
CA PHE A 355 -3.61 -4.20 4.18
C PHE A 355 -3.89 -4.88 2.82
N CYS A 356 -2.86 -5.47 2.21
CA CYS A 356 -2.98 -6.18 0.95
C CYS A 356 -3.89 -7.42 1.06
N ALA A 357 -3.90 -8.09 2.22
CA ALA A 357 -4.70 -9.28 2.48
C ALA A 357 -6.19 -9.04 2.24
N SER A 358 -6.68 -7.81 2.42
CA SER A 358 -8.08 -7.48 2.16
C SER A 358 -8.53 -7.87 0.74
N CYS A 359 -7.65 -7.77 -0.27
CA CYS A 359 -7.93 -8.22 -1.63
C CYS A 359 -7.13 -9.46 -2.05
N HIS A 360 -5.95 -9.69 -1.46
CA HIS A 360 -5.01 -10.79 -1.76
C HIS A 360 -5.19 -12.02 -0.86
N LYS A 361 -6.40 -12.17 -0.30
CA LYS A 361 -6.84 -13.38 0.38
C LYS A 361 -8.34 -13.52 0.16
N VAL A 362 -8.73 -14.67 -0.37
CA VAL A 362 -10.13 -14.95 -0.68
C VAL A 362 -10.50 -16.41 -0.43
N HIS A 363 -11.79 -16.63 -0.35
CA HIS A 363 -12.52 -17.88 -0.22
C HIS A 363 -13.88 -17.71 -0.89
N LEU A 364 -14.48 -18.81 -1.29
CA LEU A 364 -15.83 -18.84 -1.82
C LEU A 364 -16.67 -19.65 -0.85
N ASP A 365 -17.91 -19.25 -0.66
CA ASP A 365 -18.88 -20.01 0.13
C ASP A 365 -20.22 -20.02 -0.60
N VAL A 366 -21.25 -20.60 0.03
CA VAL A 366 -22.60 -20.76 -0.52
C VAL A 366 -23.14 -19.50 -1.19
N PRO A 367 -22.99 -18.26 -0.65
CA PRO A 367 -23.48 -17.05 -1.32
C PRO A 367 -22.83 -16.72 -2.68
N VAL A 368 -21.66 -17.30 -2.96
CA VAL A 368 -20.89 -17.08 -4.21
C VAL A 368 -20.99 -18.29 -5.14
N ASN A 369 -20.86 -19.50 -4.60
CA ASN A 369 -20.70 -20.72 -5.40
C ASN A 369 -21.86 -21.72 -5.29
N HIS A 370 -22.86 -21.48 -4.44
CA HIS A 370 -24.00 -22.37 -4.17
C HIS A 370 -23.63 -23.81 -3.78
N TYR A 371 -22.45 -24.05 -3.21
CA TYR A 371 -21.97 -25.39 -2.89
C TYR A 371 -21.48 -25.49 -1.44
N ARG A 372 -20.26 -25.01 -1.16
CA ARG A 372 -19.63 -25.07 0.17
C ARG A 372 -18.49 -24.07 0.25
N TRP A 373 -17.96 -23.89 1.45
CA TRP A 373 -16.72 -23.18 1.64
C TRP A 373 -15.56 -23.84 0.88
N ILE A 374 -14.87 -23.07 0.05
CA ILE A 374 -13.68 -23.45 -0.70
C ILE A 374 -12.66 -22.33 -0.56
N ARG A 375 -11.42 -22.68 -0.21
CA ARG A 375 -10.32 -21.73 -0.19
C ARG A 375 -10.04 -21.24 -1.61
N GLY A 376 -10.03 -19.93 -1.82
CA GLY A 376 -9.49 -19.30 -3.02
C GLY A 376 -8.04 -18.89 -2.80
N PHE A 377 -7.48 -18.07 -3.68
CA PHE A 377 -6.09 -17.66 -3.51
C PHE A 377 -5.86 -16.97 -2.15
N ASN A 378 -4.70 -17.22 -1.56
CA ASN A 378 -4.36 -16.79 -0.21
C ASN A 378 -2.88 -16.48 -0.13
N GLU A 379 -2.50 -15.25 -0.49
CA GLU A 379 -1.11 -14.84 -0.45
C GLU A 379 -0.67 -14.50 0.97
N TYR A 380 -1.57 -13.97 1.81
CA TYR A 380 -1.23 -13.50 3.16
C TYR A 380 -0.79 -14.63 4.08
N ASP A 381 -1.57 -15.72 4.20
CA ASP A 381 -1.23 -16.80 5.12
C ASP A 381 0.04 -17.53 4.65
N ASN A 382 0.21 -17.71 3.33
CA ASN A 382 1.43 -18.25 2.74
C ASN A 382 2.64 -17.35 3.03
N TRP A 383 2.50 -16.03 2.85
CA TRP A 383 3.52 -15.05 3.23
C TRP A 383 3.88 -15.15 4.71
N GLN A 384 2.88 -15.15 5.58
CA GLN A 384 3.06 -15.23 7.02
C GLN A 384 3.80 -16.50 7.42
N ALA A 385 3.42 -17.65 6.86
CA ALA A 385 4.05 -18.93 7.15
C ALA A 385 5.47 -19.09 6.58
N SER A 386 5.89 -18.22 5.66
CA SER A 386 7.22 -18.26 5.04
C SER A 386 8.32 -17.63 5.88
N GLY A 387 9.58 -17.96 5.57
CA GLY A 387 10.73 -17.31 6.19
C GLY A 387 10.87 -15.85 5.76
N VAL A 388 10.27 -15.46 4.63
CA VAL A 388 10.30 -14.08 4.11
C VAL A 388 9.58 -13.11 5.05
N SER A 389 8.51 -13.53 5.73
CA SER A 389 7.85 -12.69 6.74
C SER A 389 8.66 -12.56 8.03
N GLY A 390 9.58 -13.51 8.28
CA GLY A 390 10.23 -13.70 9.58
C GLY A 390 9.31 -14.27 10.67
N GLN A 391 8.08 -14.68 10.32
CA GLN A 391 7.08 -15.24 11.25
C GLN A 391 6.91 -16.75 11.07
N GLY A 392 7.34 -17.31 9.93
CA GLY A 392 7.28 -18.73 9.67
C GLY A 392 8.14 -19.53 10.64
N ALA A 393 7.55 -20.47 11.38
CA ALA A 393 8.29 -21.32 12.32
C ALA A 393 8.92 -22.55 11.65
N ARG A 394 8.42 -22.94 10.47
CA ARG A 394 8.79 -24.17 9.75
C ARG A 394 9.62 -23.93 8.49
N SER A 395 10.01 -22.70 8.24
CA SER A 395 10.67 -22.37 6.98
C SER A 395 12.07 -22.95 6.89
N PHE A 396 12.38 -23.53 5.74
CA PHE A 396 13.71 -24.11 5.47
C PHE A 396 14.77 -23.06 5.16
N TYR A 397 14.35 -21.81 4.89
CA TYR A 397 15.22 -20.68 4.59
C TYR A 397 14.65 -19.39 5.19
N TYR A 398 15.53 -18.56 5.72
CA TYR A 398 15.22 -17.21 6.20
C TYR A 398 16.11 -16.20 5.48
N PRO A 399 15.56 -15.19 4.80
CA PRO A 399 16.36 -14.09 4.29
C PRO A 399 16.98 -13.29 5.44
N PRO A 400 18.08 -12.56 5.19
CA PRO A 400 18.75 -11.75 6.22
C PRO A 400 17.83 -10.72 6.90
N HIS A 401 16.81 -10.25 6.18
CA HIS A 401 15.79 -9.34 6.67
C HIS A 401 14.41 -9.83 6.22
N SER A 402 13.43 -9.72 7.10
CA SER A 402 12.04 -9.93 6.74
C SER A 402 11.57 -8.87 5.74
N GLN A 403 10.67 -9.25 4.86
CA GLN A 403 10.13 -8.42 3.79
C GLN A 403 8.61 -8.46 3.82
N GLN A 404 7.99 -7.33 3.50
CA GLN A 404 6.56 -7.14 3.30
C GLN A 404 6.21 -7.16 1.81
N CYS A 405 4.91 -7.17 1.49
CA CYS A 405 4.42 -7.17 0.11
C CYS A 405 5.00 -6.01 -0.73
N ALA A 406 5.06 -4.81 -0.16
CA ALA A 406 5.57 -3.62 -0.86
C ALA A 406 7.08 -3.66 -1.15
N ASP A 407 7.87 -4.44 -0.42
CA ASP A 407 9.32 -4.53 -0.67
C ASP A 407 9.59 -5.21 -2.03
N CYS A 408 8.75 -6.17 -2.42
CA CYS A 408 8.85 -6.87 -3.70
C CYS A 408 7.93 -6.29 -4.78
N HIS A 409 6.67 -5.96 -4.45
CA HIS A 409 5.65 -5.56 -5.41
C HIS A 409 5.51 -4.04 -5.57
N MET A 410 6.15 -3.25 -4.71
CA MET A 410 6.21 -1.80 -4.85
C MET A 410 7.65 -1.28 -4.63
N PRO A 411 8.64 -1.82 -5.37
CA PRO A 411 10.03 -1.51 -5.13
C PRO A 411 10.29 -0.01 -5.30
N LEU A 412 11.27 0.51 -4.56
CA LEU A 412 11.66 1.91 -4.66
C LEU A 412 12.15 2.22 -6.08
N THR A 413 11.64 3.32 -6.63
CA THR A 413 12.01 3.82 -7.95
C THR A 413 12.20 5.33 -7.91
N GLN A 414 13.04 5.86 -8.80
CA GLN A 414 13.31 7.29 -8.87
C GLN A 414 12.05 8.05 -9.27
N SER A 415 11.83 9.20 -8.64
CA SER A 415 10.70 10.07 -8.96
C SER A 415 10.94 11.51 -8.52
N SER A 416 10.34 12.42 -9.28
CA SER A 416 10.30 13.86 -9.00
C SER A 416 8.97 14.32 -8.36
N ASP A 417 8.05 13.40 -8.09
CA ASP A 417 6.75 13.70 -7.48
C ASP A 417 6.92 14.38 -6.11
N PHE A 418 6.03 15.30 -5.74
CA PHE A 418 6.16 16.12 -4.52
C PHE A 418 6.24 15.29 -3.22
N GLY A 419 5.76 14.05 -3.25
CA GLY A 419 5.78 13.12 -2.12
C GLY A 419 7.04 12.25 -2.01
N ASN A 420 8.02 12.42 -2.89
CA ASN A 420 9.24 11.61 -2.89
C ASN A 420 10.05 11.78 -1.58
N MET A 421 10.81 10.74 -1.23
CA MET A 421 11.78 10.76 -0.15
C MET A 421 13.16 10.50 -0.75
N ASN A 422 14.05 11.48 -0.67
CA ASN A 422 15.40 11.44 -1.25
C ASN A 422 15.40 11.09 -2.75
N GLY A 423 14.40 11.55 -3.50
CA GLY A 423 14.26 11.25 -4.93
C GLY A 423 13.61 9.91 -5.26
N PHE A 424 13.05 9.20 -4.27
CA PHE A 424 12.43 7.88 -4.47
C PHE A 424 10.97 7.83 -4.00
N VAL A 425 10.18 7.01 -4.68
CA VAL A 425 8.82 6.60 -4.31
C VAL A 425 8.68 5.08 -4.44
N HIS A 426 7.67 4.51 -3.80
CA HIS A 426 7.27 3.12 -4.06
C HIS A 426 6.61 3.02 -5.43
N SER A 427 7.09 2.08 -6.25
CA SER A 427 6.54 1.86 -7.59
C SER A 427 5.08 1.41 -7.53
N HIS A 428 4.24 2.00 -8.37
CA HIS A 428 2.85 1.59 -8.56
C HIS A 428 2.64 0.75 -9.82
N ARG A 429 3.69 0.10 -10.33
CA ARG A 429 3.59 -0.84 -11.46
C ARG A 429 3.15 -2.24 -11.05
N PHE A 430 3.28 -2.59 -9.76
CA PHE A 430 2.86 -3.88 -9.19
C PHE A 430 3.31 -5.11 -10.01
N PRO A 431 4.63 -5.33 -10.23
CA PRO A 431 5.10 -6.51 -10.94
C PRO A 431 4.61 -7.79 -10.27
N GLY A 432 4.24 -8.79 -11.07
CA GLY A 432 3.79 -10.10 -10.61
C GLY A 432 4.09 -11.18 -11.65
N ALA A 433 3.22 -12.18 -11.78
CA ALA A 433 3.36 -13.23 -12.80
C ALA A 433 2.59 -12.93 -14.10
N ASN A 434 1.78 -11.87 -14.14
CA ASN A 434 0.91 -11.58 -15.27
C ASN A 434 1.66 -10.91 -16.43
N THR A 435 2.02 -11.71 -17.44
CA THR A 435 2.52 -11.24 -18.75
C THR A 435 1.41 -11.09 -19.78
N ALA A 436 0.22 -11.65 -19.55
CA ALA A 436 -0.89 -11.67 -20.49
C ALA A 436 -1.49 -10.27 -20.71
N VAL A 437 -1.80 -9.54 -19.63
CA VAL A 437 -2.37 -8.18 -19.70
C VAL A 437 -1.46 -7.21 -20.45
N PRO A 438 -0.18 -7.01 -20.06
CA PRO A 438 0.68 -6.07 -20.79
C PRO A 438 0.89 -6.47 -22.25
N THR A 439 0.88 -7.78 -22.57
CA THR A 439 0.93 -8.25 -23.97
C THR A 439 -0.33 -7.87 -24.74
N ALA A 440 -1.52 -8.05 -24.16
CA ALA A 440 -2.79 -7.78 -24.85
C ALA A 440 -3.09 -6.30 -25.08
N ILE A 441 -2.42 -5.40 -24.36
CA ILE A 441 -2.55 -3.94 -24.52
C ILE A 441 -1.32 -3.30 -25.20
N ASP A 442 -0.41 -4.12 -25.72
CA ASP A 442 0.85 -3.69 -26.34
C ASP A 442 1.75 -2.80 -25.44
N ASP A 443 1.75 -3.02 -24.12
CA ASP A 443 2.62 -2.33 -23.16
C ASP A 443 3.95 -3.08 -22.98
N ALA A 444 4.88 -2.84 -23.92
CA ALA A 444 6.20 -3.46 -23.93
C ALA A 444 7.05 -3.12 -22.68
N ASP A 445 6.90 -1.92 -22.12
CA ASP A 445 7.66 -1.48 -20.95
C ASP A 445 7.25 -2.29 -19.70
N GLN A 446 5.94 -2.43 -19.49
CA GLN A 446 5.41 -3.24 -18.38
C GLN A 446 5.72 -4.72 -18.57
N LEU A 447 5.63 -5.25 -19.80
CA LEU A 447 6.00 -6.63 -20.10
C LEU A 447 7.46 -6.90 -19.76
N GLN A 448 8.37 -6.05 -20.23
CA GLN A 448 9.81 -6.18 -19.96
C GLN A 448 10.10 -6.10 -18.45
N LEU A 449 9.43 -5.20 -17.74
CA LEU A 449 9.57 -5.08 -16.29
C LEU A 449 9.10 -6.35 -15.56
N THR A 450 7.96 -6.91 -15.95
CA THR A 450 7.43 -8.17 -15.41
C THR A 450 8.37 -9.33 -15.69
N GLU A 451 8.89 -9.47 -16.91
CA GLU A 451 9.86 -10.52 -17.24
C GLU A 451 11.16 -10.38 -16.43
N LYS A 452 11.68 -9.15 -16.29
CA LYS A 452 12.87 -8.89 -15.48
C LYS A 452 12.62 -9.25 -14.01
N PHE A 453 11.44 -8.97 -13.49
CA PHE A 453 11.03 -9.36 -12.14
C PHE A 453 11.03 -10.89 -11.99
N LEU A 454 10.39 -11.62 -12.91
CA LEU A 454 10.35 -13.08 -12.90
C LEU A 454 11.74 -13.72 -13.08
N LYS A 455 12.63 -13.09 -13.84
CA LYS A 455 14.01 -13.54 -14.10
C LYS A 455 15.02 -13.06 -13.03
N SER A 456 14.58 -12.37 -11.96
CA SER A 456 15.46 -11.77 -10.94
C SER A 456 16.03 -12.74 -9.88
N GLY A 457 16.06 -14.04 -10.22
CA GLY A 457 16.53 -15.11 -9.34
C GLY A 457 15.57 -15.41 -8.20
N ILE A 458 14.26 -15.25 -8.42
CA ILE A 458 13.21 -15.58 -7.44
C ILE A 458 13.05 -17.09 -7.23
N LEU A 459 13.48 -17.88 -8.22
CA LEU A 459 13.48 -19.34 -8.25
C LEU A 459 14.85 -19.87 -8.72
N SER A 460 15.17 -21.11 -8.39
CA SER A 460 16.19 -21.90 -9.08
C SER A 460 15.61 -23.23 -9.57
N VAL A 461 16.14 -23.69 -10.70
CA VAL A 461 15.85 -25.00 -11.28
C VAL A 461 17.17 -25.73 -11.45
N ASP A 462 17.35 -26.83 -10.73
CA ASP A 462 18.59 -27.62 -10.74
C ASP A 462 18.29 -29.05 -11.19
N ILE A 463 18.97 -29.55 -12.22
CA ILE A 463 19.02 -30.98 -12.52
C ILE A 463 19.93 -31.61 -11.46
N PHE A 464 19.33 -32.27 -10.47
CA PHE A 464 20.00 -32.56 -9.21
C PHE A 464 20.56 -33.97 -9.13
N ALA A 465 19.79 -34.97 -9.57
CA ALA A 465 20.16 -36.37 -9.42
C ALA A 465 19.81 -37.22 -10.65
N LEU A 466 20.56 -38.30 -10.81
CA LEU A 466 20.24 -39.41 -11.71
C LEU A 466 20.15 -40.70 -10.90
N SER A 467 19.16 -41.52 -11.21
CA SER A 467 19.06 -42.88 -10.68
C SER A 467 18.65 -43.85 -11.80
N PRO A 468 19.09 -45.11 -11.78
CA PRO A 468 18.50 -46.13 -12.63
C PRO A 468 17.00 -46.20 -12.38
N GLU A 469 16.20 -46.41 -13.42
CA GLU A 469 14.78 -46.68 -13.23
C GLU A 469 14.63 -48.07 -12.57
N SER A 470 14.59 -48.12 -11.24
CA SER A 470 14.13 -49.31 -10.53
C SER A 470 12.60 -49.36 -10.61
N MET A 471 12.04 -50.56 -10.76
CA MET A 471 10.59 -50.79 -10.63
C MET A 471 10.16 -50.40 -9.21
N GLN A 472 9.87 -49.11 -8.98
CA GLN A 472 9.17 -48.71 -7.77
C GLN A 472 7.81 -49.38 -7.81
N ALA A 473 7.59 -50.34 -6.90
CA ALA A 473 6.26 -50.73 -6.49
C ALA A 473 5.46 -49.44 -6.31
N LYS A 474 4.34 -49.30 -7.03
CA LYS A 474 3.44 -48.14 -6.97
C LYS A 474 3.36 -47.71 -5.51
N ALA A 475 4.02 -46.61 -5.15
CA ALA A 475 3.82 -46.01 -3.86
C ALA A 475 2.33 -45.65 -3.86
N ILE A 476 1.53 -46.43 -3.15
CA ILE A 476 0.14 -46.10 -2.90
C ILE A 476 0.25 -44.91 -1.95
N ALA A 477 0.27 -43.70 -2.52
CA ALA A 477 0.01 -42.51 -1.76
C ALA A 477 -1.41 -42.68 -1.23
N THR A 478 -1.55 -43.10 0.03
CA THR A 478 -2.84 -43.05 0.71
C THR A 478 -3.21 -41.57 0.75
N PRO A 479 -4.28 -41.12 0.04
CA PRO A 479 -4.67 -39.72 0.08
C PRO A 479 -5.26 -39.49 1.47
N GLN A 480 -4.43 -39.01 2.40
CA GLN A 480 -4.95 -38.54 3.67
C GLN A 480 -5.28 -37.06 3.49
N SER A 481 -6.57 -36.75 3.53
CA SER A 481 -7.07 -35.38 3.55
C SER A 481 -6.78 -34.80 4.94
N ASP A 482 -5.55 -34.42 5.20
CA ASP A 482 -5.25 -33.64 6.41
C ASP A 482 -5.91 -32.26 6.27
N ILE A 483 -6.43 -31.74 7.39
CA ILE A 483 -7.00 -30.40 7.46
C ILE A 483 -5.83 -29.42 7.27
N GLN A 484 -5.77 -28.76 6.11
CA GLN A 484 -4.74 -27.78 5.77
C GLN A 484 -5.29 -26.36 5.93
N THR A 485 -4.48 -25.48 6.51
CA THR A 485 -4.83 -24.06 6.69
C THR A 485 -4.54 -23.22 5.44
N THR A 486 -3.64 -23.68 4.56
CA THR A 486 -3.20 -22.98 3.34
C THR A 486 -3.90 -23.43 2.05
N PHE A 487 -3.93 -22.55 1.05
CA PHE A 487 -4.58 -22.77 -0.27
C PHE A 487 -3.85 -23.79 -1.15
N ALA A 488 -2.56 -24.01 -0.91
CA ALA A 488 -1.74 -24.92 -1.68
C ALA A 488 -0.82 -25.72 -0.76
N VAL A 489 -0.55 -26.96 -1.15
CA VAL A 489 0.30 -27.90 -0.41
C VAL A 489 1.76 -27.46 -0.54
N GLY A 490 2.20 -26.60 0.38
CA GLY A 490 3.58 -26.10 0.47
C GLY A 490 4.37 -26.78 1.61
N GLU A 491 5.14 -26.00 2.37
CA GLU A 491 5.93 -26.43 3.53
C GLU A 491 5.08 -27.05 4.67
N GLU A 492 3.75 -26.90 4.63
CA GLU A 492 2.83 -27.43 5.65
C GLU A 492 2.48 -28.90 5.47
N ALA A 493 2.74 -29.49 4.31
CA ALA A 493 2.49 -30.92 4.10
C ALA A 493 3.57 -31.77 4.77
N GLU A 494 3.24 -32.30 5.94
CA GLU A 494 3.76 -33.61 6.33
C GLU A 494 3.19 -34.65 5.37
N SER A 495 3.86 -34.85 4.23
CA SER A 495 3.73 -36.15 3.57
C SER A 495 4.33 -37.18 4.51
N LYS A 496 3.52 -37.82 5.36
CA LYS A 496 3.90 -39.08 5.99
C LYS A 496 4.07 -40.08 4.86
N ILE A 497 5.29 -40.11 4.31
CA ILE A 497 5.73 -41.23 3.48
C ILE A 497 5.70 -42.41 4.45
N ALA A 498 4.66 -43.25 4.34
CA ALA A 498 4.68 -44.56 4.95
C ALA A 498 6.02 -45.17 4.56
N ALA A 499 6.84 -45.54 5.55
CA ALA A 499 8.19 -46.04 5.32
C ALA A 499 8.11 -47.23 4.37
N ALA A 500 8.27 -46.96 3.08
CA ALA A 500 8.36 -47.99 2.07
C ALA A 500 9.72 -48.61 2.31
N THR A 501 9.72 -49.85 2.81
CA THR A 501 10.89 -50.71 2.79
C THR A 501 11.23 -51.04 1.35
N THR A 502 11.79 -50.07 0.63
CA THR A 502 12.39 -50.25 -0.69
C THR A 502 13.89 -50.36 -0.50
N GLU A 503 14.52 -51.37 -1.12
CA GLU A 503 15.97 -51.43 -1.25
C GLU A 503 16.50 -50.10 -1.79
N ALA A 504 17.54 -49.57 -1.16
CA ALA A 504 18.14 -48.30 -1.56
C ALA A 504 18.63 -48.38 -3.01
N SER A 505 17.92 -47.73 -3.94
CA SER A 505 18.40 -47.59 -5.31
C SER A 505 19.59 -46.64 -5.35
N PRO A 506 20.66 -46.92 -6.12
CA PRO A 506 21.83 -46.04 -6.18
C PRO A 506 21.44 -44.70 -6.82
N ILE A 507 21.64 -43.60 -6.08
CA ILE A 507 21.40 -42.23 -6.54
C ILE A 507 22.75 -41.54 -6.77
N SER A 508 22.93 -41.01 -7.98
CA SER A 508 24.07 -40.15 -8.33
C SER A 508 23.67 -38.69 -8.15
N ALA A 509 24.10 -38.07 -7.04
CA ALA A 509 23.80 -36.67 -6.72
C ALA A 509 24.89 -36.04 -5.83
N PRO A 510 25.05 -34.71 -5.84
CA PRO A 510 24.49 -33.80 -6.83
C PRO A 510 25.28 -33.87 -8.15
N LEU A 511 24.60 -33.76 -9.30
CA LEU A 511 25.22 -33.91 -10.63
C LEU A 511 26.26 -32.83 -10.97
N ASN A 512 26.31 -31.73 -10.23
CA ASN A 512 27.37 -30.73 -10.36
C ASN A 512 28.69 -31.15 -9.69
N ARG A 513 28.70 -32.23 -8.90
CA ARG A 513 29.90 -32.79 -8.25
C ARG A 513 30.23 -34.19 -8.75
N VAL A 514 29.20 -34.96 -9.11
CA VAL A 514 29.33 -36.34 -9.58
C VAL A 514 28.94 -36.40 -11.06
N GLN A 515 29.76 -37.03 -11.89
CA GLN A 515 29.53 -37.21 -13.32
C GLN A 515 29.23 -38.69 -13.60
N PRO A 516 27.98 -39.16 -13.41
CA PRO A 516 27.63 -40.55 -13.68
C PRO A 516 27.74 -40.84 -15.18
N VAL A 517 28.20 -42.05 -15.51
CA VAL A 517 28.27 -42.52 -16.90
C VAL A 517 26.96 -43.21 -17.25
N LEU A 518 26.29 -42.71 -18.29
CA LEU A 518 25.11 -43.33 -18.89
C LEU A 518 25.52 -44.06 -20.18
N ARG A 519 24.98 -45.26 -20.39
CA ARG A 519 25.18 -46.06 -21.61
C ARG A 519 23.94 -45.99 -22.49
N ARG A 520 24.14 -46.21 -23.80
CA ARG A 520 23.01 -46.35 -24.73
C ARG A 520 22.16 -47.56 -24.31
N GLY A 521 20.85 -47.37 -24.23
CA GLY A 521 19.90 -48.37 -23.75
C GLY A 521 19.56 -48.25 -22.26
N ASP A 522 20.30 -47.45 -21.49
CA ASP A 522 19.93 -47.17 -20.10
C ASP A 522 18.64 -46.37 -20.04
N THR A 523 17.76 -46.73 -19.11
CA THR A 523 16.61 -45.90 -18.72
C THR A 523 16.87 -45.34 -17.33
N VAL A 524 16.85 -44.01 -17.23
CA VAL A 524 17.22 -43.30 -16.01
C VAL A 524 16.15 -42.31 -15.62
N ARG A 525 15.95 -42.18 -14.31
CA ARG A 525 15.16 -41.12 -13.71
C ARG A 525 16.04 -39.90 -13.48
N VAL A 526 15.56 -38.75 -13.95
CA VAL A 526 16.17 -37.44 -13.74
C VAL A 526 15.36 -36.68 -12.69
N ASP A 527 15.97 -36.39 -11.54
CA ASP A 527 15.34 -35.55 -10.53
C ASP A 527 15.71 -34.09 -10.76
N VAL A 528 14.70 -33.27 -11.06
CA VAL A 528 14.83 -31.80 -11.17
C VAL A 528 14.26 -31.18 -9.91
N VAL A 529 15.05 -30.32 -9.26
CA VAL A 529 14.66 -29.62 -8.04
C VAL A 529 14.39 -28.16 -8.36
N VAL A 530 13.15 -27.73 -8.12
CA VAL A 530 12.75 -26.32 -8.20
C VAL A 530 12.65 -25.76 -6.78
N ARG A 531 13.32 -24.63 -6.52
CA ARG A 531 13.33 -24.00 -5.18
C ARG A 531 12.95 -22.53 -5.28
N THR A 532 12.05 -22.07 -4.43
CA THR A 532 11.82 -20.64 -4.18
C THR A 532 13.01 -20.07 -3.41
N LYS A 533 13.47 -18.88 -3.81
CA LYS A 533 14.60 -18.18 -3.18
C LYS A 533 14.22 -16.85 -2.55
N LYS A 534 13.30 -16.12 -3.20
CA LYS A 534 12.90 -14.77 -2.80
C LYS A 534 11.37 -14.58 -2.77
N ILE A 535 10.62 -15.68 -2.85
CA ILE A 535 9.16 -15.65 -2.92
C ILE A 535 8.64 -16.00 -1.53
N GLY A 536 7.86 -15.09 -0.95
CA GLY A 536 7.25 -15.30 0.36
C GLY A 536 5.93 -16.08 0.30
N HIS A 537 5.31 -16.22 -0.86
CA HIS A 537 4.04 -16.93 -1.02
C HIS A 537 4.18 -18.10 -2.01
N PHE A 538 3.09 -18.83 -2.25
CA PHE A 538 3.08 -19.90 -3.24
C PHE A 538 3.42 -19.39 -4.65
N PHE A 539 4.06 -20.22 -5.47
CA PHE A 539 4.41 -19.89 -6.86
C PHE A 539 3.77 -20.88 -7.85
N PRO A 540 3.07 -20.40 -8.89
CA PRO A 540 2.61 -19.02 -9.05
C PRO A 540 1.60 -18.63 -7.93
N GLY A 541 1.45 -17.34 -7.64
CA GLY A 541 0.46 -16.84 -6.67
C GLY A 541 -0.81 -16.32 -7.38
N GLY A 542 -1.92 -16.12 -6.67
CA GLY A 542 -3.20 -15.67 -7.23
C GLY A 542 -4.05 -16.80 -7.80
N THR A 543 -4.77 -16.53 -8.90
CA THR A 543 -5.64 -17.51 -9.60
C THR A 543 -4.82 -18.57 -10.34
N VAL A 544 -4.24 -19.51 -9.57
CA VAL A 544 -3.27 -20.51 -10.04
C VAL A 544 -3.79 -21.47 -11.10
N ASP A 545 -5.10 -21.62 -11.25
CA ASP A 545 -5.74 -22.36 -12.34
C ASP A 545 -5.76 -21.59 -13.67
N ALA A 546 -5.39 -20.30 -13.67
CA ALA A 546 -5.34 -19.45 -14.85
C ALA A 546 -3.92 -19.26 -15.42
N TYR A 547 -2.87 -19.67 -14.71
CA TYR A 547 -1.50 -19.54 -15.19
C TYR A 547 -1.00 -20.79 -15.92
N ASP A 548 -0.29 -20.56 -17.01
CA ASP A 548 0.48 -21.58 -17.71
C ASP A 548 1.94 -21.49 -17.26
N THR A 549 2.25 -22.19 -16.17
CA THR A 549 3.61 -22.33 -15.64
C THR A 549 3.97 -23.80 -15.59
N TRP A 550 5.03 -24.21 -16.27
CA TRP A 550 5.48 -25.60 -16.30
C TRP A 550 7.01 -25.68 -16.36
N LEU A 551 7.54 -26.86 -16.06
CA LEU A 551 8.95 -27.19 -16.23
C LEU A 551 9.16 -27.81 -17.63
N GLU A 552 10.10 -27.24 -18.39
CA GLU A 552 10.58 -27.81 -19.65
C GLU A 552 11.97 -28.44 -19.45
N LEU A 553 12.11 -29.72 -19.82
CA LEU A 553 13.36 -30.47 -19.75
C LEU A 553 13.67 -31.07 -21.11
N LYS A 554 14.80 -30.66 -21.70
CA LYS A 554 15.30 -31.16 -22.98
C LYS A 554 16.68 -31.79 -22.82
N ALA A 555 16.80 -33.04 -23.25
CA ALA A 555 18.08 -33.73 -23.34
C ALA A 555 18.48 -33.92 -24.81
N THR A 556 19.75 -33.69 -25.10
CA THR A 556 20.34 -33.86 -26.43
C THR A 556 21.63 -34.66 -26.37
N ASP A 557 21.95 -35.36 -27.45
CA ASP A 557 23.27 -36.00 -27.62
C ASP A 557 24.36 -34.99 -28.04
N ASP A 558 25.58 -35.49 -28.27
CA ASP A 558 26.75 -34.74 -28.73
C ASP A 558 26.57 -34.12 -30.12
N LYS A 559 25.64 -34.65 -30.92
CA LYS A 559 25.25 -34.14 -32.24
C LYS A 559 24.05 -33.20 -32.18
N LYS A 560 23.62 -32.79 -30.99
CA LYS A 560 22.43 -31.95 -30.73
C LYS A 560 21.10 -32.59 -31.16
N GLN A 561 21.06 -33.90 -31.39
CA GLN A 561 19.82 -34.61 -31.63
C GLN A 561 19.05 -34.73 -30.32
N THR A 562 17.74 -34.48 -30.37
CA THR A 562 16.89 -34.55 -29.17
C THR A 562 16.62 -36.01 -28.82
N ILE A 563 17.00 -36.42 -27.61
CA ILE A 563 16.75 -37.78 -27.08
C ILE A 563 15.55 -37.84 -26.14
N PHE A 564 15.26 -36.73 -25.47
CA PHE A 564 14.09 -36.57 -24.59
C PHE A 564 13.69 -35.10 -24.56
N TRP A 565 12.39 -34.84 -24.54
CA TRP A 565 11.88 -33.49 -24.39
C TRP A 565 10.50 -33.52 -23.74
N SER A 566 10.45 -33.12 -22.47
CA SER A 566 9.19 -32.86 -21.76
C SER A 566 8.95 -31.36 -21.64
N GLY A 567 7.69 -30.94 -21.74
CA GLY A 567 7.32 -29.52 -21.67
C GLY A 567 7.50 -28.75 -22.98
N LYS A 568 7.73 -29.44 -24.11
CA LYS A 568 7.74 -28.80 -25.43
C LYS A 568 6.37 -28.22 -25.73
N VAL A 569 6.33 -26.97 -26.17
CA VAL A 569 5.10 -26.39 -26.74
C VAL A 569 4.95 -26.89 -28.18
N GLU A 570 3.82 -27.54 -28.47
CA GLU A 570 3.49 -28.05 -29.79
C GLU A 570 3.27 -26.90 -30.80
N ASP A 571 3.12 -27.25 -32.08
CA ASP A 571 2.87 -26.29 -33.18
C ASP A 571 3.82 -25.08 -33.21
N ASN A 572 5.11 -25.34 -32.99
CA ASN A 572 6.16 -24.31 -32.96
C ASN A 572 5.88 -23.18 -31.95
N GLY A 573 5.42 -23.53 -30.74
CA GLY A 573 5.19 -22.55 -29.68
C GLY A 573 3.77 -21.98 -29.63
N LYS A 574 2.84 -22.51 -30.44
CA LYS A 574 1.46 -22.01 -30.53
C LYS A 574 0.42 -23.04 -30.06
N GLY A 575 0.83 -24.29 -29.90
CA GLY A 575 -0.03 -25.39 -29.50
C GLY A 575 -0.04 -25.61 -27.99
N PRO A 576 -0.66 -26.70 -27.52
CA PRO A 576 -0.59 -27.09 -26.12
C PRO A 576 0.84 -27.46 -25.73
N VAL A 577 1.12 -27.41 -24.43
CA VAL A 577 2.32 -28.03 -23.87
C VAL A 577 2.17 -29.54 -23.91
N GLU A 578 3.26 -30.24 -24.22
CA GLU A 578 3.41 -31.69 -24.14
C GLU A 578 2.78 -32.26 -22.85
N LYS A 579 1.94 -33.29 -22.98
CA LYS A 579 1.04 -33.76 -21.91
C LYS A 579 1.75 -34.27 -20.64
N GLY A 580 2.98 -34.76 -20.77
CA GLY A 580 3.81 -35.24 -19.67
C GLY A 580 4.51 -34.13 -18.89
N ALA A 581 4.38 -32.86 -19.28
CA ALA A 581 5.01 -31.74 -18.60
C ALA A 581 4.53 -31.58 -17.16
N HIS A 582 5.46 -31.23 -16.27
CA HIS A 582 5.11 -30.89 -14.89
C HIS A 582 4.62 -29.44 -14.80
N PHE A 583 3.32 -29.26 -14.55
CA PHE A 583 2.69 -27.96 -14.38
C PHE A 583 2.63 -27.51 -12.92
N TYR A 584 2.91 -26.24 -12.68
CA TYR A 584 2.67 -25.54 -11.43
C TYR A 584 1.33 -24.79 -11.51
N ARG A 585 0.22 -25.50 -11.29
CA ARG A 585 -1.14 -24.95 -11.34
C ARG A 585 -2.10 -25.75 -10.47
N SER A 586 -3.25 -25.17 -10.13
CA SER A 586 -4.38 -25.95 -9.61
C SER A 586 -5.22 -26.51 -10.74
N LEU A 587 -5.65 -27.76 -10.60
CA LEU A 587 -6.63 -28.39 -11.47
C LEU A 587 -7.98 -28.39 -10.77
N GLN A 588 -8.89 -27.55 -11.24
CA GLN A 588 -10.27 -27.55 -10.74
C GLN A 588 -11.01 -28.77 -11.25
N ILE A 589 -11.72 -29.46 -10.36
CA ILE A 589 -12.49 -30.67 -10.67
C ILE A 589 -13.92 -30.54 -10.15
N ASP A 590 -14.87 -31.15 -10.87
CA ASP A 590 -16.26 -31.25 -10.44
C ASP A 590 -16.46 -32.36 -9.38
N GLY A 591 -17.69 -32.52 -8.89
CA GLY A 591 -18.04 -33.55 -7.90
C GLY A 591 -17.87 -34.99 -8.40
N HIS A 592 -17.64 -35.20 -9.70
CA HIS A 592 -17.36 -36.49 -10.31
C HIS A 592 -15.86 -36.68 -10.65
N GLY A 593 -15.01 -35.70 -10.32
CA GLY A 593 -13.58 -35.73 -10.61
C GLY A 593 -13.21 -35.32 -12.04
N ASN A 594 -14.14 -34.77 -12.82
CA ASN A 594 -13.83 -34.28 -14.17
C ASN A 594 -13.21 -32.88 -14.11
N PRO A 595 -12.21 -32.57 -14.96
CA PRO A 595 -11.67 -31.23 -15.07
C PRO A 595 -12.72 -30.17 -15.42
N ILE A 596 -12.72 -29.06 -14.67
CA ILE A 596 -13.54 -27.88 -14.97
C ILE A 596 -12.74 -26.96 -15.89
N ASN A 597 -13.25 -26.72 -17.08
CA ASN A 597 -12.64 -25.83 -18.08
C ASN A 597 -13.54 -24.65 -18.48
N LYS A 598 -14.68 -24.45 -17.80
CA LYS A 598 -15.62 -23.35 -18.05
C LYS A 598 -15.63 -22.43 -16.83
N ARG A 599 -15.30 -21.15 -17.05
CA ARG A 599 -15.22 -20.10 -16.03
C ARG A 599 -15.62 -18.76 -16.61
#